data_AF-A0A3D2EVV4-F1
#
_entry.id   AF-A0A3D2EVV4-F1
#
_cell.length_a   1.000
_cell.length_b   1.000
_cell.length_c   1.000
_cell.angle_alpha   90.00
_cell.angle_beta   90.00
_cell.angle_gamma   90.00
#
_symmetry.space_group_name_H-M   'P 1'
#
loop_
_entity.id
_entity.type
_entity.pdbx_description
1 polymer ?
#
loop_
_entity_poly.entity_id
_entity_poly.type
_entity_poly.pdbx_seq_one_letter_code
_entity_poly.pdbx_strand_id
1 'polypeptide(L)' 'MAVIPVTNDFGVAPQLLAADMAAVKALGYTTVINNRPDGEPGHPSSNKDLQAAAE' A
#
# COMPACT_ATOMS: atom_id res chain seq x y z
N MET A 1 9.01 -1.54 -5.40
CA MET A 1 7.57 -1.86 -5.49
C MET A 1 7.32 -3.03 -6.44
N ALA A 2 6.65 -4.09 -5.99
CA ALA A 2 6.18 -5.17 -6.87
C ALA A 2 4.75 -5.59 -6.45
N VAL A 3 3.75 -5.23 -7.25
CA VAL A 3 2.38 -5.75 -7.10
C VAL A 3 2.29 -7.04 -7.91
N ILE A 4 1.85 -8.11 -7.25
CA ILE A 4 1.60 -9.41 -7.87
C ILE A 4 0.10 -9.49 -8.16
N PRO A 5 -0.32 -9.49 -9.44
CA PRO A 5 -1.73 -9.60 -9.78
C PRO A 5 -2.28 -10.98 -9.42
N VAL A 6 -3.49 -11.02 -8.85
CA VAL A 6 -4.24 -12.24 -8.54
C VAL A 6 -5.44 -12.37 -9.48
N THR A 7 -6.13 -11.26 -9.74
CA THR A 7 -7.17 -11.09 -10.76
C THR A 7 -6.89 -9.82 -11.57
N ASN A 8 -7.81 -9.45 -12.47
CA ASN A 8 -7.69 -8.22 -13.26
C ASN A 8 -7.76 -6.93 -12.41
N ASP A 9 -8.39 -6.99 -11.24
CA ASP A 9 -8.71 -5.85 -10.37
C ASP A 9 -8.18 -6.01 -8.94
N PHE A 10 -7.53 -7.14 -8.63
CA PHE A 10 -6.98 -7.42 -7.32
C PHE A 10 -5.53 -7.93 -7.42
N GLY A 11 -4.66 -7.34 -6.60
CA GLY A 11 -3.27 -7.73 -6.49
C GLY A 11 -2.79 -7.65 -5.05
N VAL A 12 -1.69 -8.33 -4.76
CA VAL A 12 -1.04 -8.32 -3.45
C VAL A 12 0.36 -7.76 -3.58
N ALA A 13 0.86 -7.13 -2.53
CA ALA A 13 2.21 -6.62 -2.47
C ALA A 13 2.83 -6.96 -1.10
N PRO A 14 4.17 -7.02 -0.99
CA PRO A 14 4.87 -6.91 0.28
C PRO A 14 4.52 -5.60 1.00
N GLN A 15 5.13 -5.35 2.18
CA GLN A 15 4.95 -4.09 2.92
C GLN A 15 5.14 -2.87 2.00
N LEU A 16 4.06 -2.11 1.83
CA LEU A 16 4.11 -0.85 1.12
C LEU A 16 4.64 0.25 2.02
N LEU A 17 5.44 1.15 1.45
CA LEU A 17 5.90 2.37 2.08
C LEU A 17 5.16 3.58 1.51
N ALA A 18 5.21 4.72 2.20
CA ALA A 18 4.63 5.96 1.71
C ALA A 18 5.15 6.34 0.30
N ALA A 19 6.44 6.11 0.04
CA ALA A 19 7.05 6.37 -1.27
C ALA A 19 6.50 5.50 -2.41
N ASP A 20 5.85 4.38 -2.10
CA ASP A 20 5.29 3.47 -3.10
C ASP A 20 3.88 3.89 -3.56
N MET A 21 3.16 4.74 -2.82
CA MET A 21 1.75 5.06 -3.09
C MET A 21 1.54 5.69 -4.47
N ALA A 22 2.45 6.56 -4.92
CA ALA A 22 2.39 7.15 -6.25
C ALA A 22 2.47 6.08 -7.35
N ALA A 23 3.26 5.02 -7.15
CA ALA A 23 3.35 3.90 -8.08
C ALA A 23 2.10 3.02 -8.04
N VAL A 24 1.50 2.78 -6.86
CA VAL A 24 0.19 2.10 -6.73
C VAL A 24 -0.88 2.81 -7.55
N LYS A 25 -0.96 4.14 -7.41
CA LYS A 25 -1.92 4.98 -8.13
C LYS A 25 -1.69 4.95 -9.64
N ALA A 26 -0.43 4.99 -10.07
CA ALA A 26 -0.07 4.89 -11.49
C ALA A 26 -0.44 3.53 -12.12
N LEU A 27 -0.50 2.46 -11.32
CA LEU A 27 -1.01 1.15 -11.74
C LEU A 27 -2.55 1.07 -11.81
N GLY A 28 -3.26 2.12 -11.38
CA GLY A 28 -4.72 2.21 -11.47
C GLY A 28 -5.48 1.68 -10.25
N TYR A 29 -4.78 1.28 -9.17
CA TYR A 29 -5.44 0.88 -7.93
C TYR A 29 -5.93 2.11 -7.16
N THR A 30 -7.20 2.09 -6.76
CA THR A 30 -7.84 3.18 -6.00
C THR A 30 -8.01 2.86 -4.52
N THR A 31 -7.81 1.60 -4.14
CA THR A 31 -8.05 1.09 -2.78
C THR A 31 -6.86 0.27 -2.33
N VAL A 32 -6.32 0.60 -1.17
CA VAL A 32 -5.26 -0.18 -0.50
C VAL A 32 -5.85 -0.77 0.78
N ILE A 33 -5.72 -2.07 0.95
CA ILE A 33 -6.12 -2.78 2.18
C ILE A 33 -4.85 -3.00 3.00
N ASN A 34 -4.67 -2.22 4.07
CA ASN A 34 -3.57 -2.44 5.00
C ASN A 34 -3.96 -3.49 6.05
N ASN A 35 -3.40 -4.70 5.93
CA ASN A 35 -3.62 -5.77 6.91
C ASN A 35 -2.67 -5.68 8.12
N ARG A 36 -1.82 -4.65 8.18
CA ARG A 36 -0.87 -4.41 9.28
C ARG A 36 -1.35 -3.23 10.14
N PRO A 37 -1.78 -3.47 11.40
CA PRO A 37 -2.29 -2.40 12.25
C PRO A 37 -1.18 -1.49 12.77
N ASP A 38 -1.53 -0.24 13.07
CA ASP A 38 -0.61 0.72 13.69
C ASP A 38 -0.09 0.21 15.04
N GLY A 39 1.18 0.50 15.33
CA GLY A 39 1.83 0.12 16.60
C GLY A 39 2.46 -1.28 16.63
N GLU A 40 2.34 -2.05 15.54
CA GLU A 40 3.06 -3.33 15.43
C GLU A 40 4.60 -3.11 15.40
N PRO A 41 5.40 -3.90 16.15
CA PRO A 41 6.85 -3.77 16.17
C PRO A 41 7.49 -3.84 14.77
N GLY A 42 8.32 -2.84 14.46
CA GLY A 42 8.99 -2.75 13.15
C GLY A 42 8.06 -2.35 12.00
N HIS A 43 6.89 -1.77 12.28
CA HIS A 43 6.06 -1.16 11.24
C HIS A 43 6.72 0.15 10.72
N PRO A 44 7.00 0.27 9.41
CA PRO A 44 7.74 1.42 8.87
C PRO A 44 6.95 2.72 8.70
N SER A 45 5.62 2.71 8.88
CA SER A 45 4.72 3.81 8.54
C SER A 45 3.39 3.65 9.28
N SER A 46 2.69 4.72 9.64
CA SER A 46 1.32 4.59 10.12
C SER A 46 0.31 4.53 8.97
N ASN A 47 -0.92 4.08 9.24
CA ASN A 47 -2.04 4.18 8.30
C ASN A 47 -2.26 5.63 7.84
N LYS A 48 -2.10 6.59 8.75
CA LYS A 48 -2.23 8.02 8.44
C LYS A 48 -1.18 8.49 7.43
N ASP A 49 0.07 8.05 7.59
CA ASP A 49 1.15 8.42 6.68
C ASP A 49 0.95 7.81 5.28
N LEU A 50 0.48 6.55 5.23
CA LEU A 50 0.16 5.87 3.98
C LEU A 50 -1.01 6.54 3.26
N GLN A 51 -2.07 6.92 3.99
CA GLN A 51 -3.21 7.62 3.41
C GLN A 51 -2.80 8.98 2.84
N ALA A 52 -2.03 9.77 3.59
CA ALA A 52 -1.57 11.09 3.13
C ALA A 52 -0.70 11.00 1.86
N ALA A 53 0.07 9.93 1.70
CA ALA A 53 0.88 9.70 0.50
C ALA A 53 0.07 9.17 -0.71
N ALA A 54 -1.18 8.73 -0.50
CA ALA A 54 -2.04 8.20 -1.54
C ALA A 54 -2.95 9.26 -2.22
N GLU A 55 -3.11 10.44 -1.60
CA GLU A 55 -3.87 11.59 -2.14
C GLU A 55 -3.14 12.23 -3.34
#